data_AF-A0A354Z0J7-F1
#
_entry.id   AF-A0A354Z0J7-F1
#
_cell.length_a   1.000
_cell.length_b   1.000
_cell.length_c   1.000
_cell.angle_alpha   90.00
_cell.angle_beta   90.00
_cell.angle_gamma   90.00
#
_symmetry.space_group_name_H-M   'P 1'
#
loop_
_entity.id
_entity.type
_entity.pdbx_description
1 polymer ?
#
loop_
_entity_poly.entity_id
_entity_poly.type
_entity_poly.pdbx_seq_one_letter_code
_entity_poly.pdbx_strand_id
1 'polypeptide(L)'
;DVTQATVSRDIKELKLIKVADKDGYHYALPDTPGVKGSYERMKRVIEDSVLGLDYSENLIVIKTLPGSAHAVASLIDSAEWPTIIGTVAGDDTILAVVKPKEAAPGILEEFEQLMLKSNR
;
A
#
# COMPACT_ATOMS: atom_id res chain seq x y z
N ASP A 1 11.46 20.82 -23.63
CA ASP A 1 11.94 19.47 -23.25
C ASP A 1 11.80 19.25 -21.77
N VAL A 2 10.87 18.37 -21.39
CA VAL A 2 10.68 17.95 -20.00
C VAL A 2 11.41 16.63 -19.84
N THR A 3 12.39 16.59 -18.93
CA THR A 3 13.23 15.41 -18.73
C THR A 3 12.46 14.35 -17.92
N GLN A 4 12.80 13.07 -18.12
CA GLN A 4 12.21 11.94 -17.40
C GLN A 4 12.41 12.01 -15.86
N ALA A 5 13.36 12.85 -15.40
CA ALA A 5 13.60 13.17 -14.00
C ALA A 5 12.55 14.12 -13.37
N THR A 6 11.82 14.89 -14.19
CA THR A 6 10.77 15.81 -13.70
C THR A 6 9.44 15.07 -13.51
N VAL A 7 9.07 14.21 -14.46
CA VAL A 7 7.83 13.41 -14.40
C VAL A 7 7.81 12.44 -13.21
N SER A 8 8.96 11.92 -12.81
CA SER A 8 9.09 11.02 -11.65
C SER A 8 8.96 11.75 -10.29
N ARG A 9 9.20 13.06 -10.25
CA ARG A 9 8.95 13.91 -9.08
C ARG A 9 7.47 14.30 -8.98
N ASP A 10 6.85 14.64 -10.10
CA ASP A 10 5.44 15.03 -10.17
C ASP A 10 4.51 13.86 -9.75
N ILE A 11 4.87 12.61 -10.10
CA ILE A 11 4.10 11.42 -9.68
C ILE A 11 4.20 11.18 -8.16
N LYS A 12 5.35 11.45 -7.53
CA LYS A 12 5.54 11.34 -6.08
C LYS A 12 4.75 12.41 -5.30
N GLU A 13 4.52 13.58 -5.88
CA GLU A 13 3.72 14.65 -5.27
C GLU A 13 2.20 14.41 -5.39
N LEU A 14 1.74 13.73 -6.44
CA LEU A 14 0.31 13.61 -6.74
C LEU A 14 -0.42 12.46 -6.01
N LYS A 15 0.28 11.64 -5.21
CA LYS A 15 -0.29 10.50 -4.45
C LYS A 15 -1.31 9.69 -5.25
N LEU A 16 -1.07 9.50 -6.55
CA LEU A 16 -2.05 8.91 -7.45
C LEU A 16 -2.33 7.47 -7.03
N ILE A 17 -3.60 7.15 -6.80
CA ILE A 17 -4.06 5.80 -6.50
C ILE A 17 -4.80 5.21 -7.70
N LYS A 18 -4.57 3.93 -7.95
CA LYS A 18 -5.09 3.22 -9.12
C LYS A 18 -6.50 2.72 -8.81
N VAL A 19 -7.44 3.07 -9.68
CA VAL A 19 -8.86 2.77 -9.52
C VAL A 19 -9.28 1.82 -10.62
N ALA A 20 -9.92 0.71 -10.24
CA ALA A 20 -10.54 -0.20 -11.17
C ALA A 20 -11.90 0.36 -11.63
N ASP A 21 -12.10 0.45 -12.95
CA ASP A 21 -13.38 0.76 -13.60
C ASP A 21 -13.73 -0.34 -14.62
N LYS A 22 -14.96 -0.29 -15.16
CA LYS A 22 -15.53 -1.28 -16.08
C LYS A 22 -14.71 -1.48 -17.36
N ASP A 23 -13.93 -0.48 -17.77
CA ASP A 23 -13.13 -0.46 -18.99
C ASP A 23 -11.61 -0.60 -18.75
N GLY A 24 -11.19 -0.84 -17.50
CA GLY A 24 -9.78 -1.00 -17.12
C GLY A 24 -9.39 -0.13 -15.92
N TYR A 25 -8.10 0.13 -15.76
CA TYR A 25 -7.58 0.89 -14.62
C TYR A 25 -7.20 2.31 -15.00
N HIS A 26 -7.54 3.28 -14.14
CA HIS A 26 -7.10 4.65 -14.27
C HIS A 26 -6.44 5.16 -12.99
N TYR A 27 -5.51 6.10 -13.12
CA TYR A 27 -4.90 6.79 -11.99
C TYR A 27 -5.81 7.93 -11.54
N ALA A 28 -6.15 7.98 -10.26
CA ALA A 28 -6.97 9.02 -9.67
C ALA A 28 -6.27 9.65 -8.47
N LEU A 29 -6.63 10.89 -8.17
CA LEU A 29 -6.20 11.51 -6.92
C LEU A 29 -6.91 10.80 -5.76
N PRO A 30 -6.29 10.71 -4.57
CA PRO A 30 -6.95 10.18 -3.38
C PRO A 30 -8.26 10.91 -3.05
N ASP A 31 -8.38 12.17 -3.47
CA ASP A 31 -9.58 12.99 -3.27
C ASP A 31 -10.71 12.74 -4.28
N THR A 32 -10.53 11.84 -5.26
CA THR A 32 -11.59 11.48 -6.20
C THR A 32 -12.76 10.79 -5.44
N PRO A 33 -14.02 11.22 -5.64
CA PRO A 33 -15.19 10.61 -4.99
C PRO A 33 -15.28 9.10 -5.29
N GLY A 34 -15.50 8.28 -4.26
CA GLY A 34 -15.48 6.81 -4.34
C GLY A 34 -14.11 6.18 -4.04
N VAL A 35 -13.06 6.81 -4.55
CA VAL A 35 -11.65 6.41 -4.40
C VAL A 35 -11.12 6.79 -3.02
N LYS A 36 -11.46 8.01 -2.58
CA LYS A 36 -11.26 8.49 -1.20
C LYS A 36 -11.82 7.55 -0.15
N GLY A 37 -13.01 7.00 -0.40
CA GLY A 37 -13.67 6.09 0.54
C GLY A 37 -12.96 4.73 0.69
N SER A 38 -12.40 4.21 -0.40
CA SER A 38 -11.62 2.96 -0.38
C SER A 38 -10.27 3.14 0.32
N TYR A 39 -9.56 4.22 0.00
CA TYR A 39 -8.28 4.56 0.63
C TYR A 39 -8.42 4.82 2.13
N GLU A 40 -9.40 5.61 2.55
CA GLU A 40 -9.66 5.86 3.98
C GLU A 40 -10.03 4.59 4.75
N ARG A 41 -10.76 3.67 4.11
CA ARG A 41 -11.07 2.36 4.70
C ARG A 41 -9.79 1.54 4.88
N MET A 42 -8.96 1.44 3.84
CA MET A 42 -7.69 0.72 3.89
C MET A 42 -6.78 1.28 4.97
N LYS A 43 -6.64 2.61 5.00
CA LYS A 43 -5.86 3.32 6.02
C LYS A 43 -6.32 2.95 7.43
N ARG A 44 -7.63 3.03 7.72
CA ARG A 44 -8.17 2.66 9.05
C ARG A 44 -7.88 1.22 9.43
N VAL A 45 -8.09 0.27 8.51
CA VAL A 45 -7.83 -1.14 8.83
C VAL A 45 -6.35 -1.38 9.11
N ILE A 46 -5.46 -0.77 8.33
CA ILE A 46 -4.01 -0.85 8.56
C ILE A 46 -3.64 -0.19 9.89
N GLU A 47 -4.14 1.01 10.18
CA GLU A 47 -3.90 1.74 11.43
C GLU A 47 -4.38 0.97 12.66
N ASP A 48 -5.55 0.33 12.59
CA ASP A 48 -6.15 -0.41 13.70
C ASP A 48 -5.55 -1.82 13.89
N SER A 49 -5.01 -2.42 12.83
CA SER A 49 -4.63 -3.85 12.84
C SER A 49 -3.13 -4.10 12.81
N VAL A 50 -2.32 -3.22 12.22
CA VAL A 50 -0.87 -3.45 12.05
C VAL A 50 -0.12 -2.99 13.31
N LEU A 51 0.74 -3.86 13.83
CA LEU A 51 1.53 -3.65 15.04
C LEU A 51 3.01 -3.38 14.74
N GLY A 52 3.51 -3.86 13.61
CA GLY A 52 4.91 -3.72 13.26
C GLY A 52 5.19 -4.14 11.82
N LEU A 53 6.27 -3.58 11.29
CA LEU A 53 6.74 -3.79 9.93
C LEU A 53 8.24 -4.02 10.00
N ASP A 54 8.72 -5.00 9.24
CA ASP A 54 10.15 -5.22 9.01
C ASP A 54 10.34 -5.82 7.61
N TYR A 55 11.58 -5.84 7.10
CA TYR A 55 11.86 -6.43 5.80
C TYR A 55 13.25 -7.06 5.72
N SER A 56 13.39 -8.01 4.80
CA SER A 56 14.66 -8.61 4.44
C SER A 56 14.72 -8.80 2.93
N GLU A 57 15.67 -8.12 2.27
CA GLU A 57 15.76 -8.03 0.81
C GLU A 57 14.41 -7.61 0.20
N ASN A 58 13.72 -8.55 -0.47
CA ASN A 58 12.46 -8.31 -1.16
C ASN A 58 11.24 -8.85 -0.40
N LEU A 59 11.41 -9.23 0.85
CA LEU A 59 10.35 -9.78 1.70
C LEU A 59 9.99 -8.77 2.77
N ILE A 60 8.73 -8.35 2.82
CA ILE A 60 8.20 -7.52 3.89
C ILE A 60 7.40 -8.42 4.84
N VAL A 61 7.66 -8.29 6.13
CA VAL A 61 6.94 -8.96 7.21
C VAL A 61 6.07 -7.94 7.93
N ILE A 62 4.77 -8.18 7.94
CA ILE A 62 3.78 -7.30 8.56
C ILE A 62 3.19 -8.06 9.75
N LYS A 63 3.38 -7.53 10.95
CA LYS A 63 2.76 -8.04 12.18
C LYS A 63 1.44 -7.36 12.41
N THR A 64 0.40 -8.14 12.69
CA THR A 64 -0.95 -7.64 12.96
C THR A 64 -1.45 -8.08 14.33
N LEU A 65 -2.59 -7.54 14.76
CA LEU A 65 -3.39 -8.15 15.82
C LEU A 65 -3.76 -9.60 15.46
N PRO A 66 -3.93 -10.49 16.46
CA PRO A 66 -4.38 -11.87 16.23
C PRO A 66 -5.66 -11.93 15.38
N GLY A 67 -5.70 -12.88 14.45
CA GLY A 67 -6.82 -13.06 13.52
C GLY A 67 -7.01 -11.97 12.46
N SER A 68 -6.15 -10.95 12.40
CA SER A 68 -6.33 -9.79 11.49
C SER A 68 -5.51 -9.89 10.20
N ALA A 69 -4.53 -10.79 10.13
CA ALA A 69 -3.59 -10.85 9.01
C ALA A 69 -4.27 -11.09 7.65
N HIS A 70 -5.28 -11.96 7.60
CA HIS A 70 -6.00 -12.25 6.36
C HIS A 70 -6.76 -11.04 5.81
N ALA A 71 -7.38 -10.25 6.69
CA ALA A 71 -8.13 -9.06 6.28
C ALA A 71 -7.19 -7.97 5.73
N VAL A 72 -6.05 -7.76 6.40
CA VAL A 72 -5.03 -6.81 5.95
C VAL A 72 -4.38 -7.26 4.64
N ALA A 73 -4.04 -8.54 4.50
CA ALA A 73 -3.48 -9.10 3.26
C ALA A 73 -4.44 -8.93 2.07
N SER A 74 -5.73 -9.22 2.28
CA SER A 74 -6.76 -9.03 1.25
C SER A 74 -6.86 -7.57 0.78
N LEU A 75 -6.68 -6.60 1.68
CA LEU A 75 -6.64 -5.18 1.31
C LEU A 75 -5.37 -4.84 0.53
N ILE A 76 -4.21 -5.35 0.93
CA ILE A 76 -2.95 -5.15 0.21
C ILE A 76 -3.03 -5.70 -1.21
N ASP A 77 -3.55 -6.92 -1.37
CA ASP A 77 -3.72 -7.52 -2.69
C ASP A 77 -4.71 -6.71 -3.55
N SER A 78 -5.78 -6.20 -2.94
CA SER A 78 -6.77 -5.34 -3.62
C SER A 78 -6.21 -3.95 -3.99
N ALA A 79 -5.13 -3.51 -3.34
CA ALA A 79 -4.45 -2.26 -3.67
C ALA A 79 -3.68 -2.34 -5.01
N GLU A 80 -3.40 -3.55 -5.49
CA GLU A 80 -2.68 -3.83 -6.73
C GLU A 80 -1.38 -3.01 -6.89
N TRP A 81 -0.60 -2.89 -5.80
CA TRP A 81 0.67 -2.18 -5.89
C TRP A 81 1.59 -2.87 -6.92
N PRO A 82 2.08 -2.16 -7.96
CA PRO A 82 2.81 -2.79 -9.06
C PRO A 82 4.08 -3.54 -8.64
N THR A 83 4.63 -3.19 -7.48
CA THR A 83 5.85 -3.75 -6.94
C THR A 83 5.60 -4.88 -5.95
N ILE A 84 4.37 -5.16 -5.52
CA ILE A 84 4.05 -6.34 -4.72
C ILE A 84 3.56 -7.45 -5.66
N ILE A 85 4.27 -8.58 -5.67
CA ILE A 85 3.88 -9.77 -6.43
C ILE A 85 2.64 -10.42 -5.79
N GLY A 86 2.58 -10.41 -4.46
CA GLY A 86 1.45 -10.92 -3.69
C GLY A 86 1.79 -11.09 -2.22
N THR A 87 0.80 -11.52 -1.44
CA THR A 87 0.89 -11.74 0.00
C THR A 87 0.53 -13.16 0.42
N VAL A 88 1.06 -13.60 1.57
CA VAL A 88 0.63 -14.83 2.27
C VAL A 88 0.36 -14.48 3.73
N ALA A 89 -0.87 -14.70 4.18
CA ALA A 89 -1.29 -14.44 5.55
C ALA A 89 -1.26 -15.69 6.42
N GLY A 90 -0.72 -15.55 7.62
CA GLY A 90 -0.96 -16.43 8.77
C GLY A 90 -2.09 -15.89 9.65
N ASP A 91 -1.99 -16.10 10.97
CA ASP A 91 -2.97 -15.55 11.91
C ASP A 91 -2.69 -14.07 12.25
N ASP A 92 -1.44 -13.77 12.61
CA ASP A 92 -0.96 -12.46 13.09
C ASP A 92 0.20 -11.90 12.26
N THR A 93 0.54 -12.56 11.14
CA THR A 93 1.73 -12.27 10.34
C THR A 93 1.41 -12.39 8.86
N ILE A 94 1.87 -11.42 8.06
CA ILE A 94 1.77 -11.44 6.60
C ILE A 94 3.18 -11.37 6.03
N LEU A 95 3.44 -12.20 5.02
CA LEU A 95 4.62 -12.09 4.17
C LEU A 95 4.21 -11.48 2.84
N ALA A 96 4.78 -10.33 2.48
CA ALA A 96 4.59 -9.70 1.17
C ALA A 96 5.86 -9.82 0.34
N VAL A 97 5.74 -10.28 -0.91
CA VAL A 97 6.87 -10.44 -1.82
C VAL A 97 6.93 -9.25 -2.77
N VAL A 98 8.05 -8.53 -2.74
CA VAL A 98 8.27 -7.31 -3.52
C VAL A 98 9.17 -7.60 -4.73
N LYS A 99 8.97 -6.88 -5.83
CA LYS A 99 9.84 -6.87 -7.01
C LYS A 99 9.81 -5.50 -7.71
N PRO A 100 10.99 -4.93 -8.05
CA PRO A 100 12.33 -5.42 -7.75
C PRO A 100 12.66 -5.23 -6.26
N LYS A 101 13.70 -5.89 -5.75
CA LYS A 101 14.01 -5.90 -4.31
C LYS A 101 14.29 -4.51 -3.74
N GLU A 102 14.80 -3.62 -4.58
CA GLU A 102 15.12 -2.24 -4.27
C GLU A 102 13.86 -1.39 -3.96
N ALA A 103 12.66 -1.89 -4.30
CA ALA A 103 11.41 -1.24 -3.98
C ALA A 103 10.92 -1.51 -2.55
N ALA A 104 11.48 -2.51 -1.84
CA ALA A 104 11.00 -2.90 -0.51
C ALA A 104 11.04 -1.76 0.52
N PRO A 105 12.12 -0.96 0.63
CA PRO A 105 12.15 0.18 1.56
C PRO A 105 11.06 1.22 1.26
N GLY A 106 10.79 1.50 -0.02
CA GLY A 106 9.75 2.46 -0.41
C GLY A 106 8.32 1.97 -0.09
N ILE A 107 8.09 0.65 -0.17
CA ILE A 107 6.81 0.06 0.25
C ILE A 107 6.68 0.10 1.79
N LEU A 108 7.77 -0.11 2.52
CA LEU A 108 7.78 0.02 3.98
C LEU A 108 7.39 1.44 4.40
N GLU A 109 7.99 2.47 3.78
CA GLU A 109 7.67 3.88 4.03
C GLU A 109 6.18 4.19 3.75
N GLU A 110 5.60 3.61 2.69
CA GLU A 110 4.17 3.78 2.38
C GLU A 110 3.28 3.18 3.49
N PHE A 111 3.60 1.98 3.98
CA PHE A 111 2.87 1.39 5.11
C PHE A 111 3.01 2.22 6.39
N GLU A 112 4.22 2.72 6.68
CA GLU A 112 4.44 3.61 7.83
C GLU A 112 3.60 4.88 7.73
N GLN A 113 3.48 5.48 6.53
CA GLN A 113 2.61 6.63 6.31
C GLN A 113 1.12 6.32 6.53
N LEU A 114 0.68 5.12 6.17
CA LEU A 114 -0.69 4.67 6.45
C LEU A 114 -0.95 4.48 7.95
N MET A 115 0.08 4.09 8.72
CA MET A 115 0.01 3.93 10.18
C MET A 115 0.13 5.25 10.96
N LEU A 116 0.62 6.34 10.34
CA LEU A 116 0.67 7.65 10.99
C LEU A 116 -0.76 8.15 11.26
N LYS A 117 -1.07 8.27 12.56
CA LYS A 117 -2.35 8.81 13.04
C LYS A 117 -2.58 10.17 12.41
N SER A 118 -3.68 10.30 11.66
CA SER A 118 -4.17 11.64 11.31
C SER A 118 -4.55 12.32 12.63
N ASN A 119 -3.84 13.39 12.99
CA ASN A 119 -4.25 14.28 14.08
C ASN A 119 -5.71 14.66 13.84
N ARG A 120 -6.58 14.21 14.74
CA ARG A 120 -7.93 14.76 14.91
C ARG A 120 -7.86 15.99 15.79
#